data_AF-A0A423PT07-F1
#
_entry.id   AF-A0A423PT07-F1
#
_cell.length_a   1.000
_cell.length_b   1.000
_cell.length_c   1.000
_cell.angle_alpha   90.00
_cell.angle_beta   90.00
_cell.angle_gamma   90.00
#
_symmetry.space_group_name_H-M   'P 1'
#
loop_
_entity.id
_entity.type
_entity.pdbx_description
1 polymer ?
#
loop_
_entity_poly.entity_id
_entity_poly.type
_entity_poly.pdbx_seq_one_letter_code
_entity_poly.pdbx_strand_id
1 'polypeptide(L)'
;MTQTPGQKRKDLTPDTEQAWRDFSKAVFNAGELDTRTKQLIAVAVAHVTQCPYCIEGHVPAAKRAGATQGQVMEAIWVAAEMRAGGAVAHSHLAFDAYESARDGK
;
A
#
# COMPACT_ATOMS: atom_id res chain seq x y z
N MET A 1 9.66 -8.57 33.41
CA MET A 1 8.96 -9.08 32.21
C MET A 1 9.64 -8.48 30.98
N THR A 2 10.05 -9.28 30.01
CA THR A 2 10.73 -8.77 28.81
C THR A 2 9.71 -8.15 27.85
N GLN A 3 9.98 -6.94 27.42
CA GLN A 3 9.13 -6.19 26.50
C GLN A 3 9.09 -6.85 25.10
N THR A 4 7.94 -6.86 24.43
CA THR A 4 7.82 -7.32 23.04
C THR A 4 8.48 -6.34 22.06
N PRO A 5 8.95 -6.78 20.89
CA PRO A 5 9.51 -5.88 19.87
C PRO A 5 8.56 -4.74 19.49
N GLY A 6 7.25 -5.00 19.44
CA GLY A 6 6.24 -3.99 19.13
C GLY A 6 6.09 -2.92 20.21
N GLN A 7 6.19 -3.29 21.49
CA GLN A 7 6.20 -2.33 22.60
C GLN A 7 7.50 -1.52 22.59
N LYS A 8 8.65 -2.16 22.35
CA LYS A 8 9.95 -1.49 22.29
C LYS A 8 9.99 -0.39 21.24
N ARG A 9 9.43 -0.64 20.05
CA ARG A 9 9.35 0.38 18.98
C ARG A 9 8.60 1.64 19.42
N LYS A 10 7.50 1.48 20.15
CA LYS A 10 6.68 2.62 20.63
C LYS A 10 7.44 3.43 21.68
N ASP A 11 8.03 2.74 22.64
CA ASP A 11 8.67 3.39 23.79
C ASP A 11 9.97 4.12 23.42
N LEU A 12 10.62 3.73 22.32
CA LEU A 12 11.78 4.45 21.79
C LEU A 12 11.41 5.82 21.20
N THR A 13 10.17 6.01 20.73
CA THR A 13 9.72 7.24 20.03
C THR A 13 8.24 7.54 20.32
N PRO A 14 7.85 7.78 21.58
CA PRO A 14 6.44 7.81 21.99
C PRO A 14 5.63 8.92 21.30
N ASP A 15 6.18 10.12 21.18
CA ASP A 15 5.50 11.26 20.57
C ASP A 15 5.27 11.04 19.07
N THR A 16 6.29 10.51 18.36
CA THR A 16 6.19 10.18 16.95
C THR A 16 5.20 9.04 16.70
N GLU A 17 5.20 8.02 17.55
CA GLU A 17 4.24 6.92 17.49
C GLU A 17 2.80 7.42 17.69
N GLN A 18 2.59 8.30 18.66
CA GLN A 18 1.26 8.87 18.93
C GLN A 18 0.79 9.73 17.74
N ALA A 19 1.64 10.62 17.23
CA ALA A 19 1.33 11.42 16.05
C ALA A 19 0.99 10.55 14.82
N TRP A 20 1.74 9.47 14.59
CA TRP A 20 1.45 8.51 13.53
C TRP A 20 0.09 7.82 13.70
N ARG A 21 -0.27 7.43 14.93
CA ARG A 21 -1.57 6.80 15.23
C ARG A 21 -2.73 7.74 14.96
N ASP A 22 -2.61 8.98 15.38
CA ASP A 22 -3.64 10.00 15.18
C ASP A 22 -3.82 10.31 13.70
N PHE A 23 -2.71 10.47 12.96
CA PHE A 23 -2.73 10.60 11.50
C PHE A 23 -3.40 9.39 10.83
N SER A 24 -2.97 8.17 11.18
CA SER A 24 -3.52 6.93 10.61
C SER A 24 -5.03 6.82 10.84
N LYS A 25 -5.50 7.14 12.04
CA LYS A 25 -6.94 7.17 12.36
C LYS A 25 -7.67 8.23 11.53
N ALA A 26 -7.13 9.45 11.47
CA ALA A 26 -7.74 10.56 10.75
C ALA A 26 -7.91 10.27 9.26
N VAL A 27 -6.89 9.67 8.60
CA VAL A 27 -6.93 9.33 7.17
C VAL A 27 -8.11 8.41 6.84
N PHE A 28 -8.44 7.44 7.69
CA PHE A 28 -9.49 6.44 7.43
C PHE A 28 -10.89 6.84 7.93
N ASN A 29 -11.05 7.99 8.59
CA ASN A 29 -12.37 8.54 8.90
C ASN A 29 -13.13 8.84 7.59
N ALA A 30 -14.45 8.61 7.58
CA ALA A 30 -15.27 8.96 6.43
C ALA A 30 -15.27 10.49 6.19
N GLY A 31 -15.31 10.88 4.92
CA GLY A 31 -15.43 12.27 4.45
C GLY A 31 -16.02 12.24 3.04
N GLU A 32 -15.46 13.00 2.10
CA GLU A 32 -15.84 12.92 0.68
C GLU A 32 -15.72 11.50 0.11
N LEU A 33 -14.75 10.72 0.62
CA LEU A 33 -14.68 9.27 0.40
C LEU A 33 -15.17 8.55 1.66
N ASP A 34 -16.08 7.60 1.47
CA ASP A 34 -16.50 6.70 2.54
C ASP A 34 -15.34 5.81 3.02
N THR A 35 -15.46 5.25 4.23
CA THR A 35 -14.40 4.39 4.81
C THR A 35 -14.11 3.17 3.93
N ARG A 36 -15.12 2.60 3.28
CA ARG A 36 -14.97 1.45 2.38
C ARG A 36 -14.05 1.78 1.21
N THR A 37 -14.28 2.90 0.54
CA THR A 37 -13.50 3.38 -0.60
C THR A 37 -12.06 3.62 -0.19
N LYS A 38 -11.83 4.27 0.95
CA LYS A 38 -10.48 4.46 1.49
C LYS A 38 -9.77 3.14 1.79
N GLN A 39 -10.49 2.15 2.33
CA GLN A 39 -9.90 0.82 2.59
C GLN A 39 -9.62 0.04 1.30
N LEU A 40 -10.46 0.16 0.27
CA LEU A 40 -10.19 -0.45 -1.04
C LEU A 40 -8.95 0.18 -1.72
N ILE A 41 -8.78 1.49 -1.61
CA ILE A 41 -7.55 2.18 -2.02
C ILE A 41 -6.35 1.61 -1.24
N ALA A 42 -6.46 1.46 0.08
CA ALA A 42 -5.39 0.90 0.90
C ALA A 42 -5.05 -0.55 0.53
N VAL A 43 -6.04 -1.37 0.17
CA VAL A 43 -5.82 -2.74 -0.34
C VAL A 43 -5.05 -2.71 -1.67
N ALA A 44 -5.41 -1.83 -2.60
CA ALA A 44 -4.69 -1.66 -3.86
C ALA A 44 -3.24 -1.24 -3.61
N VAL A 45 -3.02 -0.22 -2.77
CA VAL A 45 -1.68 0.26 -2.39
C VAL A 45 -0.86 -0.84 -1.71
N ALA A 46 -1.46 -1.63 -0.81
CA ALA A 46 -0.77 -2.74 -0.14
C ALA A 46 -0.20 -3.78 -1.13
N HIS A 47 -0.88 -4.01 -2.26
CA HIS A 47 -0.39 -4.88 -3.34
C HIS A 47 0.66 -4.21 -4.22
N VAL A 48 0.60 -2.89 -4.40
CA VAL A 48 1.66 -2.14 -5.10
C VAL A 48 2.95 -2.13 -4.28
N THR A 49 2.86 -1.91 -2.96
CA THR A 49 4.02 -1.91 -2.05
C THR A 49 4.41 -3.31 -1.57
N GLN A 50 3.70 -4.35 -2.00
CA GLN A 50 3.93 -5.76 -1.65
C GLN A 50 4.07 -6.01 -0.14
N CYS A 51 3.26 -5.32 0.66
CA CYS A 51 3.34 -5.36 2.13
C CYS A 51 2.36 -6.40 2.71
N PRO A 52 2.83 -7.58 3.17
CA PRO A 52 1.94 -8.63 3.68
C PRO A 52 1.13 -8.17 4.90
N TYR A 53 1.75 -7.42 5.82
CA TYR A 53 1.07 -6.88 7.00
C TYR A 53 -0.03 -5.88 6.64
N CYS A 54 0.17 -5.12 5.55
CA CYS A 54 -0.81 -4.16 5.07
C CYS A 54 -2.00 -4.88 4.43
N ILE A 55 -1.76 -5.99 3.72
CA ILE A 55 -2.82 -6.86 3.19
C ILE A 55 -3.64 -7.45 4.35
N GLU A 56 -2.98 -8.03 5.34
CA GLU A 56 -3.60 -8.61 6.53
C GLU A 56 -4.36 -7.57 7.38
N GLY A 57 -3.91 -6.31 7.39
CA GLY A 57 -4.56 -5.21 8.11
C GLY A 57 -5.76 -4.63 7.37
N HIS A 58 -5.62 -4.32 6.08
CA HIS A 58 -6.61 -3.55 5.33
C HIS A 58 -7.73 -4.40 4.73
N VAL A 59 -7.50 -5.67 4.38
CA VAL A 59 -8.58 -6.53 3.85
C VAL A 59 -9.70 -6.74 4.90
N PRO A 60 -9.41 -7.09 6.18
CA PRO A 60 -10.45 -7.15 7.20
C PRO A 60 -11.09 -5.80 7.50
N ALA A 61 -10.34 -4.70 7.41
CA ALA A 61 -10.88 -3.36 7.61
C ALA A 61 -11.86 -2.96 6.49
N ALA A 62 -11.55 -3.30 5.23
CA ALA A 62 -12.45 -3.14 4.10
C ALA A 62 -13.74 -3.96 4.30
N LYS A 63 -13.62 -5.22 4.72
CA LYS A 63 -14.78 -6.07 5.05
C LYS A 63 -15.65 -5.45 6.15
N ARG A 64 -15.05 -4.95 7.23
CA ARG A 64 -15.78 -4.26 8.32
C ARG A 64 -16.48 -2.99 7.83
N ALA A 65 -15.93 -2.31 6.83
CA ALA A 65 -16.53 -1.16 6.19
C ALA A 65 -17.60 -1.53 5.12
N GLY A 66 -17.93 -2.82 4.95
CA GLY A 66 -18.96 -3.28 4.03
C GLY A 66 -18.49 -3.56 2.60
N ALA A 67 -17.17 -3.71 2.37
CA ALA A 67 -16.67 -4.17 1.08
C ALA A 67 -17.02 -5.65 0.84
N THR A 68 -17.39 -5.97 -0.40
CA THR A 68 -17.56 -7.37 -0.84
C THR A 68 -16.21 -7.97 -1.27
N GLN A 69 -16.14 -9.31 -1.38
CA GLN A 69 -14.97 -9.98 -1.96
C GLN A 69 -14.72 -9.54 -3.41
N GLY A 70 -15.78 -9.28 -4.18
CA GLY A 70 -15.68 -8.76 -5.55
C GLY A 70 -14.99 -7.40 -5.60
N GLN A 71 -15.41 -6.45 -4.76
CA GLN A 71 -14.79 -5.13 -4.69
C GLN A 71 -13.30 -5.20 -4.28
N VAL A 72 -12.95 -6.08 -3.35
CA VAL A 72 -11.56 -6.33 -2.96
C VAL A 72 -10.75 -6.85 -4.16
N MET A 73 -11.29 -7.82 -4.90
CA MET A 73 -10.61 -8.36 -6.08
C MET A 73 -10.48 -7.35 -7.22
N GLU A 74 -11.50 -6.52 -7.46
CA GLU A 74 -11.43 -5.42 -8.43
C GLU A 74 -10.30 -4.44 -8.07
N ALA A 75 -10.18 -4.03 -6.80
CA ALA A 75 -9.10 -3.17 -6.35
C ALA A 75 -7.71 -3.78 -6.57
N ILE A 76 -7.57 -5.10 -6.38
CA ILE A 76 -6.32 -5.83 -6.63
C ILE A 76 -6.00 -5.88 -8.13
N TRP A 77 -6.99 -6.09 -8.99
CA TRP A 77 -6.79 -6.07 -10.44
C TRP A 77 -6.41 -4.68 -10.95
N VAL A 78 -7.02 -3.61 -10.41
CA VAL A 78 -6.58 -2.24 -10.69
C VAL A 78 -5.11 -2.05 -10.30
N ALA A 79 -4.70 -2.51 -9.10
CA ALA A 79 -3.30 -2.44 -8.68
C ALA A 79 -2.35 -3.24 -9.60
N ALA A 80 -2.79 -4.41 -10.08
CA ALA A 80 -2.01 -5.25 -10.99
C ALA A 80 -1.83 -4.60 -12.37
N GLU A 81 -2.91 -4.07 -12.94
CA GLU A 81 -2.88 -3.32 -14.20
C GLU A 81 -1.92 -2.14 -14.09
N MET A 82 -2.04 -1.32 -13.04
CA MET A 82 -1.17 -0.15 -12.89
C MET A 82 0.32 -0.49 -12.83
N ARG A 83 0.70 -1.62 -12.20
CA ARG A 83 2.10 -2.10 -12.21
C ARG A 83 2.52 -2.58 -13.60
N ALA A 84 1.67 -3.34 -14.28
CA ALA A 84 1.97 -3.85 -15.62
C ALA A 84 2.08 -2.72 -16.65
N GLY A 85 1.14 -1.77 -16.63
CA GLY A 85 1.14 -0.57 -17.45
C GLY A 85 2.39 0.27 -17.22
N GLY A 86 2.82 0.43 -15.96
CA GLY A 86 4.08 1.10 -15.63
C GLY A 86 5.30 0.42 -16.26
N ALA A 87 5.37 -0.91 -16.30
CA ALA A 87 6.47 -1.61 -16.95
C ALA A 87 6.50 -1.37 -18.48
N VAL A 88 5.34 -1.41 -19.12
CA VAL A 88 5.24 -1.22 -20.58
C VAL A 88 5.46 0.25 -20.97
N ALA A 89 4.85 1.19 -20.27
CA ALA A 89 4.95 2.62 -20.58
C ALA A 89 6.41 3.13 -20.46
N HIS A 90 7.15 2.62 -19.48
CA HIS A 90 8.56 2.98 -19.29
C HIS A 90 9.54 2.15 -20.15
N SER A 91 9.06 1.26 -21.03
CA SER A 91 9.93 0.43 -21.88
C SER A 91 10.86 1.23 -22.79
N HIS A 92 10.48 2.46 -23.17
CA HIS A 92 11.34 3.36 -23.94
C HIS A 92 12.67 3.66 -23.24
N LEU A 93 12.69 3.75 -21.91
CA LEU A 93 13.93 3.93 -21.14
C LEU A 93 14.90 2.75 -21.33
N ALA A 94 14.36 1.54 -21.48
CA ALA A 94 15.18 0.35 -21.74
C ALA A 94 15.76 0.39 -23.16
N PHE A 95 15.00 0.86 -24.16
CA PHE A 95 15.51 1.05 -25.51
C PHE A 95 16.61 2.12 -25.54
N ASP A 96 16.39 3.29 -24.93
CA ASP A 96 17.38 4.36 -24.87
C ASP A 96 18.68 3.88 -24.19
N ALA A 97 18.54 3.11 -23.10
CA ALA A 97 19.69 2.52 -22.41
C ALA A 97 20.41 1.46 -23.25
N TYR A 98 19.68 0.65 -24.01
CA TYR A 98 20.23 -0.37 -24.92
C TYR A 98 21.05 0.28 -26.04
N GLU A 99 20.48 1.27 -26.74
CA GLU A 99 21.16 1.97 -27.84
C GLU A 99 22.39 2.78 -27.35
N SER A 100 22.35 3.27 -26.11
CA SER A 100 23.45 4.01 -25.50
C SER A 100 24.54 3.10 -24.93
N ALA A 101 24.29 1.80 -24.78
CA ALA A 101 25.27 0.86 -24.27
C ALA A 101 26.37 0.65 -25.32
N ARG A 102 27.64 0.83 -24.93
CA ARG A 102 28.76 0.49 -25.80
C ARG A 102 28.96 -1.02 -25.81
N ASP A 103 29.17 -1.60 -26.99
CA ASP A 103 29.58 -2.99 -27.10
C ASP A 103 30.86 -3.23 -26.27
N GLY A 104 30.82 -4.26 -25.42
CA GLY A 104 31.95 -4.62 -24.57
C GLY A 104 33.19 -4.90 -25.42
N LYS A 105 34.30 -4.23 -25.10
CA LYS A 105 35.61 -4.53 -25.67
C LYS A 105 36.27 -5.69 -24.94
#